data_AF-A0A527ZM20-F1
#
_entry.id   AF-A0A527ZM20-F1
#
_cell.length_a   1.000
_cell.length_b   1.000
_cell.length_c   1.000
_cell.angle_alpha   90.00
_cell.angle_beta   90.00
_cell.angle_gamma   90.00
#
_symmetry.space_group_name_H-M   'P 1'
#
loop_
_entity.id
_entity.type
_entity.pdbx_description
1 polymer ?
#
loop_
_entity_poly.entity_id
_entity_poly.type
_entity_poly.pdbx_seq_one_letter_code
_entity_poly.pdbx_strand_id
1 'polypeptide(L)'
;DLDDVPSDARVVCLRAPLARQKNASAVVANLAEQAATAVARHDYDAVIATGGETMAAILDRLGISRFILTRELEQGFPVGRAERADGSSLTIAMKAGGFGSPSTLLDAARDLPAKPSSKKAFIHDRA
;
A
#
# COMPACT_ATOMS: atom_id res chain seq x y z
N ASP A 1 -2.04 -16.98 -0.40
CA ASP A 1 -0.80 -16.49 0.22
C ASP A 1 -0.28 -15.31 -0.59
N LEU A 2 0.65 -14.48 -0.09
CA LEU A 2 1.37 -13.52 -0.94
C LEU A 2 2.20 -14.25 -2.00
N ASP A 3 2.61 -15.49 -1.73
CA ASP A 3 3.34 -16.35 -2.66
C ASP A 3 2.49 -16.81 -3.87
N ASP A 4 1.15 -16.73 -3.79
CA ASP A 4 0.23 -17.08 -4.89
C ASP A 4 -0.11 -15.87 -5.78
N VAL A 5 0.40 -14.69 -5.46
CA VAL A 5 0.09 -13.46 -6.21
C VAL A 5 0.80 -13.51 -7.58
N PRO A 6 0.06 -13.40 -8.70
CA PRO A 6 0.67 -13.31 -10.02
C PRO A 6 1.69 -12.18 -10.10
N SER A 7 2.81 -12.41 -10.76
CA SER A 7 3.89 -11.41 -10.86
C SER A 7 3.48 -10.11 -11.57
N ASP A 8 2.40 -10.14 -12.35
CA ASP A 8 1.82 -9.00 -13.07
C ASP A 8 0.62 -8.36 -12.35
N ALA A 9 0.27 -8.85 -11.16
CA ALA A 9 -0.83 -8.30 -10.38
C ALA A 9 -0.56 -6.85 -9.99
N ARG A 10 -1.34 -5.93 -10.58
CA ARG A 10 -1.24 -4.48 -10.35
C ARG A 10 -1.80 -4.03 -9.00
N VAL A 11 -2.69 -4.84 -8.43
CA VAL A 11 -3.34 -4.57 -7.15
C VAL A 11 -3.38 -5.87 -6.35
N VAL A 12 -2.94 -5.80 -5.10
CA VAL A 12 -3.09 -6.87 -4.11
C VAL A 12 -3.97 -6.37 -2.98
N CYS A 13 -4.98 -7.16 -2.63
CA CYS A 13 -5.90 -6.84 -1.53
C CYS A 13 -5.58 -7.72 -0.33
N LEU A 14 -5.10 -7.09 0.75
CA LEU A 14 -4.95 -7.72 2.05
C LEU A 14 -6.23 -7.52 2.86
N ARG A 15 -6.66 -8.55 3.58
CA ARG A 15 -7.92 -8.54 4.33
C ARG A 15 -7.71 -9.02 5.75
N ALA A 16 -8.25 -8.27 6.70
CA ALA A 16 -8.43 -8.77 8.06
C ALA A 16 -9.36 -10.01 8.05
N PRO A 17 -9.28 -10.89 9.06
CA PRO A 17 -10.23 -11.97 9.23
C PRO A 17 -11.67 -11.44 9.27
N LEU A 18 -12.58 -12.14 8.58
CA LEU A 18 -14.00 -11.75 8.50
C LEU A 18 -14.67 -11.82 9.88
N ALA A 19 -14.30 -12.81 10.68
CA ALA A 19 -14.72 -12.92 12.07
C ALA A 19 -13.91 -11.96 12.95
N ARG A 20 -14.61 -11.24 13.83
CA ARG A 20 -13.97 -10.35 14.81
C ARG A 20 -12.97 -11.13 15.67
N GLN A 21 -11.76 -10.62 15.74
CA GLN A 21 -10.70 -11.19 16.57
C GLN A 21 -10.69 -10.57 17.96
N LYS A 22 -10.31 -11.35 18.98
CA LYS A 22 -10.13 -10.85 20.36
C LYS A 22 -8.92 -9.91 20.47
N ASN A 23 -7.89 -10.14 19.66
CA ASN A 23 -6.67 -9.36 19.64
C ASN A 23 -6.58 -8.55 18.34
N ALA A 24 -7.06 -7.30 18.37
CA ALA A 24 -7.04 -6.41 17.21
C ALA A 24 -5.61 -6.00 16.81
N SER A 25 -4.71 -5.78 17.78
CA SER A 25 -3.33 -5.38 17.49
C SER A 25 -2.54 -6.47 16.78
N ALA A 26 -2.80 -7.75 17.07
CA ALA A 26 -2.22 -8.86 16.32
C ALA A 26 -2.67 -8.87 14.85
N VAL A 27 -3.94 -8.55 14.57
CA VAL A 27 -4.45 -8.43 13.20
C VAL A 27 -3.77 -7.28 12.47
N VAL A 28 -3.67 -6.11 13.12
CA VAL A 28 -2.98 -4.93 12.56
C VAL A 28 -1.51 -5.22 12.27
N ALA A 29 -0.79 -5.84 13.21
CA ALA A 29 0.61 -6.20 13.04
C ALA A 29 0.81 -7.18 11.87
N ASN A 30 -0.08 -8.17 11.73
CA ASN A 30 -0.01 -9.15 10.64
C ASN A 30 -0.33 -8.50 9.27
N LEU A 31 -1.32 -7.61 9.20
CA LEU A 31 -1.59 -6.84 7.97
C LEU A 31 -0.42 -5.94 7.60
N ALA A 32 0.19 -5.27 8.58
CA ALA A 32 1.34 -4.41 8.34
C ALA A 32 2.57 -5.18 7.82
N GLU A 33 2.81 -6.37 8.37
CA GLU A 33 3.88 -7.26 7.92
C GLU A 33 3.66 -7.77 6.50
N GLN A 34 2.43 -8.19 6.18
CA GLN A 34 2.07 -8.59 4.81
C GLN A 34 2.20 -7.41 3.83
N ALA A 35 1.74 -6.22 4.19
CA ALA A 35 1.85 -5.03 3.34
C ALA A 35 3.31 -4.66 3.07
N ALA A 36 4.15 -4.64 4.11
CA ALA A 36 5.58 -4.37 3.97
C ALA A 36 6.28 -5.41 3.09
N THR A 37 5.93 -6.69 3.25
CA THR A 37 6.43 -7.79 2.41
C THR A 37 6.02 -7.62 0.96
N ALA A 38 4.75 -7.26 0.70
CA ALA A 38 4.25 -7.04 -0.65
C ALA A 38 4.98 -5.87 -1.34
N VAL A 39 5.13 -4.74 -0.65
CA VAL A 39 5.85 -3.56 -1.17
C VAL A 39 7.31 -3.89 -1.48
N ALA A 40 7.96 -4.68 -0.64
CA ALA A 40 9.35 -5.08 -0.85
C ALA A 40 9.54 -6.07 -2.01
N ARG A 41 8.60 -7.00 -2.22
CA ARG A 41 8.73 -8.08 -3.20
C ARG A 41 8.26 -7.74 -4.61
N HIS A 42 7.25 -6.88 -4.74
CA HIS A 42 6.52 -6.71 -6.01
C HIS A 42 6.62 -5.30 -6.59
N ASP A 43 7.56 -4.47 -6.09
CA ASP A 43 7.78 -3.07 -6.54
C ASP A 43 6.48 -2.24 -6.58
N TYR A 44 5.60 -2.44 -5.58
CA TYR A 44 4.41 -1.61 -5.42
C TYR A 44 4.81 -0.21 -5.00
N ASP A 45 4.28 0.77 -5.72
CA ASP A 45 4.53 2.21 -5.58
C ASP A 45 3.43 2.94 -4.82
N ALA A 46 2.38 2.22 -4.42
CA ALA A 46 1.27 2.74 -3.66
C ALA A 46 0.81 1.78 -2.55
N VAL A 47 0.43 2.34 -1.41
CA VAL A 47 -0.28 1.65 -0.34
C VAL A 47 -1.57 2.39 -0.04
N ILE A 48 -2.67 1.64 -0.06
CA ILE A 48 -3.99 2.11 0.37
C ILE A 48 -4.38 1.33 1.62
N ALA A 49 -4.75 2.02 2.69
CA ALA A 49 -5.28 1.38 3.90
C ALA A 49 -6.51 2.12 4.42
N THR A 50 -7.38 1.38 5.13
CA THR A 50 -8.49 1.95 5.89
C THR A 50 -8.22 1.83 7.38
N GLY A 51 -8.50 2.92 8.11
CA GLY A 51 -8.18 3.07 9.53
C GLY A 51 -6.76 3.60 9.77
N GLY A 52 -6.66 4.53 10.72
CA GLY A 52 -5.39 5.17 11.09
C GLY A 52 -4.40 4.19 11.74
N GLU A 53 -4.88 3.31 12.61
CA GLU A 53 -4.02 2.30 13.27
C GLU A 53 -3.35 1.36 12.27
N THR A 54 -4.11 0.90 11.27
CA THR A 54 -3.59 0.05 10.19
C THR A 54 -2.53 0.79 9.38
N MET A 55 -2.81 2.03 8.96
CA MET A 55 -1.85 2.82 8.19
C MET A 55 -0.59 3.11 8.99
N ALA A 56 -0.71 3.52 10.25
CA ALA A 56 0.43 3.79 11.12
C ALA A 56 1.33 2.56 11.24
N ALA A 57 0.77 1.38 11.52
CA ALA A 57 1.54 0.15 11.61
C ALA A 57 2.25 -0.23 10.30
N ILE A 58 1.61 0.01 9.14
CA ILE A 58 2.25 -0.22 7.83
C ILE A 58 3.43 0.74 7.64
N LEU A 59 3.25 2.03 7.91
CA LEU A 59 4.30 3.03 7.76
C LEU A 59 5.48 2.77 8.70
N ASP A 60 5.21 2.37 9.94
CA ASP A 60 6.24 1.96 10.91
C ASP A 60 7.05 0.76 10.38
N ARG A 61 6.37 -0.27 9.84
CA ARG A 61 7.04 -1.43 9.24
C ARG A 61 7.85 -1.09 7.98
N LEU A 62 7.44 -0.06 7.24
CA LEU A 62 8.16 0.45 6.08
C LEU A 62 9.27 1.44 6.44
N GLY A 63 9.42 1.81 7.71
CA GLY A 63 10.38 2.81 8.16
C GLY A 63 10.04 4.24 7.71
N ILE A 64 8.78 4.51 7.36
CA ILE A 64 8.31 5.82 6.89
C ILE A 64 7.80 6.63 8.07
N SER A 65 8.55 7.66 8.47
CA SER A 65 8.17 8.56 9.57
C SER A 65 7.61 9.90 9.11
N ARG A 66 7.72 10.23 7.82
CA ARG A 66 7.27 11.50 7.22
C ARG A 66 6.79 11.29 5.80
N PHE A 67 5.77 12.03 5.43
CA PHE A 67 5.25 12.12 4.08
C PHE A 67 4.57 13.47 3.89
N ILE A 68 4.40 13.88 2.64
CA ILE A 68 3.75 15.14 2.28
C ILE A 68 2.36 14.83 1.75
N LEU A 69 1.33 15.48 2.28
CA LEU A 69 -0.02 15.42 1.72
C LEU A 69 -0.06 16.15 0.39
N THR A 70 -0.69 15.53 -0.61
CA THR A 70 -0.70 16.01 -1.99
C THR A 70 -2.10 16.38 -2.46
N ARG A 71 -3.10 15.58 -2.08
CA ARG A 71 -4.51 15.79 -2.44
C ARG A 71 -5.40 14.97 -1.52
N GLU A 72 -6.71 15.10 -1.71
CA GLU A 72 -7.72 14.25 -1.11
C GLU A 72 -8.58 13.63 -2.21
N LEU A 73 -8.82 12.32 -2.16
CA LEU A 73 -9.64 11.58 -3.14
C LEU A 73 -11.13 11.88 -2.94
N GLU A 74 -11.55 11.85 -1.68
CA GLU A 74 -12.90 12.13 -1.18
C GLU A 74 -12.77 12.46 0.32
N GLN A 75 -13.83 12.98 0.94
CA GLN A 75 -13.81 13.35 2.35
C GLN A 75 -13.29 12.22 3.25
N GLY A 76 -12.22 12.51 4.00
CA GLY A 76 -11.55 11.56 4.88
C GLY A 76 -10.69 10.54 4.14
N PHE A 77 -10.26 10.83 2.90
CA PHE A 77 -9.37 9.97 2.12
C PHE A 77 -8.17 10.75 1.54
N PRO A 78 -7.28 11.27 2.41
CA PRO A 78 -6.05 11.93 1.98
C PRO A 78 -5.09 11.01 1.23
N VAL A 79 -4.36 11.60 0.28
CA VAL A 79 -3.25 11.00 -0.46
C VAL A 79 -1.98 11.80 -0.19
N GLY A 80 -0.92 11.12 0.16
CA GLY A 80 0.41 11.68 0.37
C GLY A 80 1.50 10.91 -0.37
N ARG A 81 2.71 11.46 -0.31
CA ARG A 81 3.91 10.87 -0.89
C ARG A 81 5.01 10.81 0.16
N ALA A 82 5.57 9.63 0.35
CA ALA A 82 6.76 9.39 1.16
C ALA A 82 7.97 9.13 0.28
N GLU A 83 9.14 9.49 0.77
CA GLU A 83 10.42 9.05 0.24
C GLU A 83 10.89 7.83 1.04
N ARG A 84 11.33 6.79 0.34
CA ARG A 84 11.86 5.55 0.92
C ARG A 84 13.39 5.64 1.02
N ALA A 85 13.97 4.78 1.85
CA ALA A 85 15.42 4.74 2.06
C ALA A 85 16.24 4.45 0.79
N ASP A 86 15.63 3.81 -0.21
CA ASP A 86 16.23 3.54 -1.52
C ASP A 86 16.10 4.72 -2.52
N GLY A 87 15.57 5.87 -2.08
CA GLY A 87 15.30 7.05 -2.90
C GLY A 87 14.05 6.93 -3.78
N SER A 88 13.36 5.79 -3.77
CA SER A 88 12.08 5.64 -4.45
C SER A 88 10.96 6.34 -3.66
N SER A 89 9.89 6.74 -4.34
CA SER A 89 8.74 7.34 -3.67
C SER A 89 7.60 6.34 -3.52
N LEU A 90 6.93 6.36 -2.38
CA LEU A 90 5.70 5.61 -2.13
C LEU A 90 4.50 6.54 -2.01
N THR A 91 3.44 6.26 -2.77
CA THR A 91 2.15 6.91 -2.62
C THR A 91 1.41 6.27 -1.44
N ILE A 92 0.89 7.09 -0.54
CA ILE A 92 0.18 6.64 0.66
C ILE A 92 -1.22 7.21 0.60
N ALA A 93 -2.25 6.37 0.61
CA ALA A 93 -3.64 6.82 0.71
C ALA A 93 -4.31 6.17 1.91
N MET A 94 -4.81 6.99 2.84
CA MET A 94 -5.47 6.47 4.04
C MET A 94 -6.93 6.88 4.04
N LYS A 95 -7.83 5.90 4.08
CA LYS A 95 -9.26 6.14 4.28
C LYS A 95 -9.59 6.10 5.77
N ALA A 96 -10.23 7.15 6.29
CA ALA A 96 -10.79 7.13 7.63
C ALA A 96 -11.90 6.07 7.74
N GLY A 97 -11.93 5.35 8.87
CA GLY A 97 -12.96 4.33 9.11
C GLY A 97 -14.36 4.92 9.13
N GLY A 98 -15.32 4.23 8.50
CA GLY A 98 -16.74 4.65 8.48
C GLY A 98 -17.11 5.68 7.42
N PHE A 99 -16.20 6.06 6.52
CA PHE A 99 -16.47 6.93 5.39
C PHE A 99 -16.39 6.18 4.05
N GLY A 100 -16.98 6.76 3.00
CA GLY A 100 -16.91 6.25 1.61
C GLY A 100 -18.03 5.28 1.25
N SER A 101 -18.02 4.82 0.01
CA SER A 101 -18.93 3.80 -0.53
C SER A 101 -18.27 2.42 -0.52
N PRO A 102 -19.02 1.33 -0.78
CA PRO A 102 -18.45 0.00 -0.95
C PRO A 102 -17.38 -0.11 -2.06
N SER A 103 -17.35 0.83 -3.02
CA SER A 103 -16.37 0.84 -4.11
C SER A 103 -15.15 1.73 -3.84
N THR A 104 -15.19 2.61 -2.82
CA THR A 104 -14.16 3.65 -2.59
C THR A 104 -12.72 3.14 -2.65
N LEU A 105 -12.39 2.01 -2.00
CA LEU A 105 -11.01 1.49 -2.02
C LEU A 105 -10.60 0.94 -3.39
N LEU A 106 -11.54 0.33 -4.13
CA LEU A 106 -11.29 -0.18 -5.48
C LEU A 106 -11.12 0.97 -6.47
N ASP A 107 -11.95 2.00 -6.35
CA ASP A 107 -11.89 3.19 -7.20
C ASP A 107 -10.58 3.94 -6.96
N ALA A 108 -10.15 4.08 -5.71
CA ALA A 108 -8.84 4.63 -5.37
C ALA A 108 -7.67 3.81 -5.95
N ALA A 109 -7.73 2.48 -5.87
CA ALA A 109 -6.69 1.61 -6.44
C ALA A 109 -6.59 1.72 -7.97
N ARG A 110 -7.68 2.12 -8.64
CA ARG A 110 -7.72 2.38 -10.09
C ARG A 110 -7.28 3.81 -10.45
N ASP A 111 -7.57 4.78 -9.59
CA ASP A 111 -7.26 6.20 -9.80
C ASP A 111 -5.79 6.54 -9.50
N LEU A 112 -5.17 5.86 -8.53
CA LEU A 112 -3.79 6.15 -8.18
C LEU A 112 -2.87 5.87 -9.38
N PRO A 113 -2.03 6.85 -9.76
CA PRO A 113 -1.20 6.75 -10.94
C PRO A 113 -0.21 5.62 -10.72
N ALA A 114 -0.31 4.58 -11.55
CA ALA A 114 0.70 3.55 -11.56
C ALA A 114 1.98 4.09 -12.22
N LYS A 115 3.12 3.85 -11.59
CA LYS A 115 4.43 4.08 -12.19
C LYS A 115 4.48 3.38 -13.55
N PRO A 116 4.96 4.04 -14.61
CA PRO A 116 5.23 3.35 -15.86
C PRO A 116 6.19 2.21 -15.54
N SER A 117 5.77 0.97 -15.84
CA SER A 117 6.56 -0.23 -15.56
C SER A 117 7.95 -0.04 -16.17
N SER A 118 8.99 0.01 -15.34
CA SER A 118 10.35 -0.02 -15.85
C SER A 118 10.55 -1.38 -16.50
N LYS A 119 10.46 -1.44 -17.84
CA LYS A 119 10.93 -2.62 -18.57
C LYS A 119 12.38 -2.82 -18.12
N LYS A 120 12.70 -3.97 -17.52
CA LYS A 120 14.07 -4.36 -17.20
C LYS A 120 14.94 -4.05 -18.42
N ALA A 121 15.83 -3.08 -18.31
CA ALA A 121 16.89 -2.89 -19.27
C ALA A 121 17.80 -4.11 -19.11
N PHE A 122 17.53 -5.16 -19.90
CA PHE A 122 18.53 -6.18 -20.19
C PHE A 122 19.59 -5.47 -21.02
N ILE A 123 20.59 -4.91 -20.33
CA ILE A 123 21.85 -4.55 -20.96
C ILE A 123 22.50 -5.89 -21.28
N HIS A 124 22.44 -6.27 -22.56
CA HIS A 124 23.31 -7.30 -23.10
C HIS A 124 24.74 -6.82 -22.93
N ASP A 125 25.47 -7.42 -21.99
CA ASP A 125 26.92 -7.32 -21.98
C ASP A 125 27.43 -8.14 -23.17
N ARG A 126 27.93 -7.44 -24.19
CA ARG A 126 28.74 -8.02 -25.25
C ARG A 126 30.19 -7.78 -24.85
N ALA A 127 30.88 -8.85 -24.50
CA ALA A 127 32.31 -8.99 -24.64
C ALA A 127 32.58 -10.14 -25.62
#